data_AF-A0A2V0P8G5-F1
#
_entry.id   AF-A0A2V0P8G5-F1
#
_cell.length_a   1.000
_cell.length_b   1.000
_cell.length_c   1.000
_cell.angle_alpha   90.00
_cell.angle_beta   90.00
_cell.angle_gamma   90.00
#
_symmetry.space_group_name_H-M   'P 1'
#
loop_
_entity.id
_entity.type
_entity.pdbx_description
1 polymer ?
#
loop_
_entity_poly.entity_id
_entity_poly.type
_entity_poly.pdbx_seq_one_letter_code
_entity_poly.pdbx_strand_id
1 'polypeptide(L)'
;MGAPAPGHAPDAAAFAGSQLLVRAHGAEAPPRLEPAADAGGSIPVHGGMSAETAFETDLFVGRLRVFFRVPPEHQAAEATALLEGKKRQMWLMVQGRVKRATPLDMLEYGSWYERPLRLPAPLILGPALNWLAARIGGSLSMNLRGDRPHVTGPLCAAAQLLNVSRPGEAPGLAEAEEDTRLLFGGGEPQAREAMSSAKRRAFFRHAANRAGRVFSPDHVITFQVWDHSYHHHSFQMHLPPCFVLDMVKTLDAQPVDLSLRDKRTGEWLLRLAVWHRRMLPLLARERAAARRRERARRGGDGARGRAGHGGSDGGGGGGGGGGGGVSDDSAAEEACSHSDLSSGAGLEGLSEAMASAARVASYAIDLEGSELGEDSGDEGAAGGGGGGGGAAPR
;
A
#
# COMPACT_ATOMS: atom_id res chain seq x y z
N MET A 1 2.70 18.12 18.29
CA MET A 1 2.00 16.87 18.60
C MET A 1 2.90 15.72 18.16
N GLY A 2 3.31 14.84 19.07
CA GLY A 2 4.05 13.63 18.68
C GLY A 2 3.13 12.74 17.85
N ALA A 3 3.61 12.24 16.71
CA ALA A 3 2.88 11.22 15.97
C ALA A 3 2.60 10.04 16.93
N PRO A 4 1.38 9.47 16.94
CA PRO A 4 1.08 8.33 17.78
C PRO A 4 2.13 7.25 17.54
N ALA A 5 2.67 6.68 18.63
CA ALA A 5 3.68 5.65 18.55
C ALA A 5 3.19 4.54 17.61
N PRO A 6 4.04 4.03 16.71
CA PRO A 6 3.62 3.07 15.71
C PRO A 6 2.93 1.88 16.37
N GLY A 7 1.85 1.44 15.74
CA GLY A 7 0.97 0.40 16.27
C GLY A 7 1.79 -0.79 16.73
N HIS A 8 1.66 -1.15 18.01
CA HIS A 8 2.48 -2.18 18.61
C HIS A 8 2.44 -3.45 17.78
N ALA A 9 3.60 -3.96 17.36
CA ALA A 9 3.67 -5.20 16.60
C ALA A 9 2.83 -6.29 17.29
N PRO A 10 2.01 -7.06 16.55
CA PRO A 10 1.13 -8.05 17.13
C PRO A 10 1.92 -9.14 17.86
N ASP A 11 1.24 -9.79 18.82
CA ASP A 11 1.70 -11.05 19.37
C ASP A 11 1.13 -12.23 18.56
N ALA A 12 1.46 -13.46 18.96
CA ALA A 12 0.98 -14.65 18.26
C ALA A 12 -0.53 -14.87 18.47
N ALA A 13 -1.10 -14.41 19.59
CA ALA A 13 -2.50 -14.63 19.93
C ALA A 13 -3.42 -13.79 19.02
N ALA A 14 -2.96 -12.63 18.57
CA ALA A 14 -3.69 -11.78 17.61
C ALA A 14 -3.92 -12.45 16.24
N PHE A 15 -3.28 -13.59 15.94
CA PHE A 15 -3.47 -14.38 14.72
C PHE A 15 -4.31 -15.65 14.95
N ALA A 16 -5.06 -15.75 16.05
CA ALA A 16 -5.85 -16.94 16.36
C ALA A 16 -6.81 -17.27 15.19
N GLY A 17 -6.55 -18.40 14.51
CA GLY A 17 -7.35 -18.88 13.38
C GLY A 17 -7.07 -18.23 12.02
N SER A 18 -6.09 -17.32 11.90
CA SER A 18 -5.77 -16.66 10.63
C SER A 18 -4.25 -16.51 10.41
N GLN A 19 -3.83 -16.47 9.15
CA GLN A 19 -2.46 -16.08 8.77
C GLN A 19 -2.30 -14.55 8.67
N LEU A 20 -3.42 -13.85 8.50
CA LEU A 20 -3.50 -12.42 8.26
C LEU A 20 -4.18 -11.70 9.43
N LEU A 21 -3.68 -10.53 9.76
CA LEU A 21 -4.28 -9.61 10.71
C LEU A 21 -4.28 -8.21 10.10
N VAL A 22 -5.47 -7.62 9.95
CA VAL A 22 -5.61 -6.24 9.46
C VAL A 22 -5.92 -5.34 10.63
N ARG A 23 -5.17 -4.24 10.78
CA ARG A 23 -5.39 -3.23 11.82
C ARG A 23 -5.63 -1.87 11.18
N ALA A 24 -6.69 -1.19 11.61
CA ALA A 24 -6.87 0.21 11.29
C ALA A 24 -6.05 1.08 12.25
N HIS A 25 -5.30 2.05 11.74
CA HIS A 25 -4.60 3.04 12.56
C HIS A 25 -5.47 4.28 12.76
N GLY A 26 -5.61 4.72 14.02
CA GLY A 26 -6.15 6.05 14.34
C GLY A 26 -7.64 6.24 14.08
N ALA A 27 -8.40 5.18 13.82
CA ALA A 27 -9.85 5.25 13.88
C ALA A 27 -10.26 5.13 15.34
N GLU A 28 -10.53 6.26 16.02
CA GLU A 28 -11.36 6.18 17.22
C GLU A 28 -12.72 5.59 16.81
N ALA A 29 -13.21 4.62 17.57
CA ALA A 29 -14.57 4.12 17.38
C ALA A 29 -15.53 5.31 17.48
N PRO A 30 -16.36 5.61 16.46
CA PRO A 30 -17.35 6.66 16.60
C PRO A 30 -18.30 6.31 17.76
N PRO A 31 -18.64 7.27 18.65
CA PRO A 31 -19.40 7.01 19.89
C PRO A 31 -20.85 6.54 19.69
N ARG A 32 -21.28 6.30 18.44
CA ARG A 32 -22.65 5.90 18.07
C ARG A 32 -22.75 4.68 17.17
N LEU A 33 -21.64 4.05 16.81
CA LEU A 33 -21.67 2.74 16.15
C LEU A 33 -21.28 1.70 17.18
N GLU A 34 -22.05 0.61 17.24
CA GLU A 34 -21.72 -0.60 18.01
C GLU A 34 -20.20 -0.87 17.94
N PRO A 35 -19.53 -1.16 19.06
CA PRO A 35 -18.07 -1.16 19.15
C PRO A 35 -17.50 -2.33 18.36
N ALA A 36 -17.24 -2.13 17.07
CA ALA A 36 -16.58 -3.11 16.21
C ALA A 36 -15.06 -2.85 16.07
N ALA A 37 -14.56 -1.72 16.57
CA ALA A 37 -13.14 -1.39 16.49
C ALA A 37 -12.76 -0.41 17.60
N ASP A 38 -11.98 -0.86 18.60
CA ASP A 38 -11.28 0.05 19.53
C ASP A 38 -10.38 1.03 18.74
N ALA A 39 -9.82 2.05 19.38
CA ALA A 39 -8.96 3.09 18.77
C ALA A 39 -7.64 2.60 18.10
N GLY A 40 -7.51 1.30 17.88
CA GLY A 40 -6.53 0.60 17.03
C GLY A 40 -7.08 -0.72 16.50
N GLY A 41 -8.39 -0.78 16.25
CA GLY A 41 -9.18 -1.98 16.09
C GLY A 41 -8.70 -2.86 14.95
N SER A 42 -8.60 -4.17 15.23
CA SER A 42 -8.41 -5.16 14.19
C SER A 42 -9.69 -5.30 13.38
N ILE A 43 -9.58 -5.24 12.06
CA ILE A 43 -10.69 -5.59 11.17
C ILE A 43 -10.69 -7.12 11.07
N PRO A 44 -11.72 -7.82 11.60
CA PRO A 44 -11.77 -9.27 11.50
C PRO A 44 -11.90 -9.67 10.02
N VAL A 45 -10.99 -10.53 9.58
CA VAL A 45 -11.01 -11.11 8.23
C VAL A 45 -11.28 -12.60 8.40
N HIS A 46 -12.53 -13.00 8.18
CA HIS A 46 -12.96 -14.39 8.25
C HIS A 46 -13.06 -14.95 6.84
N GLY A 47 -12.37 -16.06 6.61
CA GLY A 47 -12.29 -16.70 5.31
C GLY A 47 -11.89 -15.79 4.15
N GLY A 48 -10.90 -14.93 4.39
CA GLY A 48 -10.38 -14.00 3.39
C GLY A 48 -11.28 -12.79 3.13
N MET A 49 -12.29 -12.54 3.95
CA MET A 49 -13.22 -11.43 3.77
C MET A 49 -13.53 -10.73 5.09
N SER A 50 -13.53 -9.40 5.08
CA SER A 50 -14.02 -8.63 6.21
C SER A 50 -15.54 -8.44 6.13
N ALA A 51 -16.15 -8.23 7.29
CA ALA A 51 -17.42 -7.55 7.35
C ALA A 51 -17.28 -6.11 6.80
N GLU A 52 -18.38 -5.53 6.35
CA GLU A 52 -18.43 -4.09 6.10
C GLU A 52 -18.24 -3.37 7.44
N THR A 53 -17.24 -2.51 7.51
CA THR A 53 -16.84 -1.82 8.74
C THR A 53 -16.94 -0.32 8.53
N ALA A 54 -17.79 0.33 9.32
CA ALA A 54 -17.86 1.78 9.38
C ALA A 54 -16.65 2.35 10.15
N PHE A 55 -16.15 3.49 9.72
CA PHE A 55 -15.03 4.17 10.38
C PHE A 55 -15.13 5.68 10.18
N GLU A 56 -14.49 6.41 11.09
CA GLU A 56 -14.42 7.86 11.05
C GLU A 56 -13.01 8.31 11.47
N THR A 57 -12.47 9.29 10.73
CA THR A 57 -11.23 10.00 11.05
C THR A 57 -11.48 11.50 11.03
N ASP A 58 -10.49 12.32 11.35
CA ASP A 58 -10.61 13.79 11.24
C ASP A 58 -10.92 14.27 9.81
N LEU A 59 -10.62 13.45 8.80
CA LEU A 59 -10.79 13.80 7.39
C LEU A 59 -11.92 13.09 6.67
N PHE A 60 -12.36 11.95 7.17
CA PHE A 60 -13.24 11.08 6.42
C PHE A 60 -14.25 10.40 7.33
N VAL A 61 -15.46 10.20 6.82
CA VAL A 61 -16.46 9.35 7.45
C VAL A 61 -16.99 8.39 6.39
N GLY A 62 -16.99 7.10 6.69
CA GLY A 62 -17.38 6.12 5.70
C GLY A 62 -17.38 4.70 6.19
N ARG A 63 -17.26 3.79 5.24
CA ARG A 63 -17.26 2.35 5.39
C ARG A 63 -16.26 1.73 4.45
N LEU A 64 -15.75 0.58 4.84
CA LEU A 64 -14.85 -0.20 4.01
C LEU A 64 -15.18 -1.68 4.07
N ARG A 65 -14.71 -2.41 3.06
CA ARG A 65 -14.66 -3.86 3.04
C ARG A 65 -13.38 -4.29 2.35
N VAL A 66 -12.70 -5.29 2.92
CA VAL A 66 -11.45 -5.82 2.35
C VAL A 66 -11.57 -7.32 2.12
N PHE A 67 -11.01 -7.74 0.99
CA PHE A 67 -10.93 -9.12 0.56
C PHE A 67 -9.48 -9.50 0.32
N PHE A 68 -9.13 -10.70 0.73
CA PHE A 68 -7.88 -11.36 0.44
C PHE A 68 -8.20 -12.75 -0.13
N ARG A 69 -7.54 -13.08 -1.23
CA ARG A 69 -7.55 -14.45 -1.73
C ARG A 69 -6.75 -15.32 -0.77
N VAL A 70 -7.39 -16.35 -0.26
CA VAL A 70 -6.81 -17.39 0.61
C VAL A 70 -7.05 -18.76 -0.03
N PRO A 71 -6.41 -19.84 0.46
CA PRO A 71 -6.67 -21.18 -0.05
C PRO A 71 -8.17 -21.52 -0.03
N PRO A 72 -8.71 -22.24 -1.04
CA PRO A 72 -10.14 -22.51 -1.17
C PRO A 72 -10.79 -23.14 0.07
N GLU A 73 -10.07 -24.00 0.78
CA GLU A 73 -10.51 -24.65 2.04
C GLU A 73 -10.73 -23.66 3.19
N HIS A 74 -10.22 -22.44 3.06
CA HIS A 74 -10.37 -21.36 4.01
C HIS A 74 -11.16 -20.18 3.44
N GLN A 75 -11.49 -20.15 2.15
CA GLN A 75 -12.16 -19.02 1.53
C GLN A 75 -13.67 -19.06 1.80
N ALA A 76 -14.24 -17.96 2.28
CA ALA A 76 -15.68 -17.82 2.44
C ALA A 76 -16.39 -17.89 1.06
N ALA A 77 -17.55 -18.53 0.99
CA ALA A 77 -18.29 -18.73 -0.27
C ALA A 77 -18.61 -17.40 -1.00
N GLU A 78 -19.02 -16.37 -0.25
CA GLU A 78 -19.28 -15.03 -0.79
C GLU A 78 -18.02 -14.42 -1.43
N ALA A 79 -16.86 -14.58 -0.78
CA ALA A 79 -15.59 -14.10 -1.30
C ALA A 79 -15.17 -14.86 -2.56
N THR A 80 -15.42 -16.17 -2.61
CA THR A 80 -15.20 -16.99 -3.80
C THR A 80 -16.02 -16.48 -4.98
N ALA A 81 -17.33 -16.24 -4.80
CA ALA A 81 -18.21 -15.73 -5.84
C ALA A 81 -17.74 -14.34 -6.34
N LEU A 82 -17.36 -13.44 -5.43
CA LEU A 82 -16.86 -12.12 -5.80
C LEU A 82 -15.55 -12.16 -6.59
N LEU A 83 -14.72 -13.18 -6.37
CA LEU A 83 -13.42 -13.38 -7.00
C LEU A 83 -13.44 -14.35 -8.19
N GLU A 84 -14.61 -14.88 -8.54
CA GLU A 84 -14.78 -15.79 -9.67
C GLU A 84 -14.37 -15.12 -10.98
N GLY A 85 -13.58 -15.83 -11.80
CA GLY A 85 -13.00 -15.30 -13.03
C GLY A 85 -11.92 -14.22 -12.88
N LYS A 86 -11.68 -13.70 -11.66
CA LYS A 86 -10.79 -12.54 -11.43
C LYS A 86 -9.44 -12.95 -10.85
N LYS A 87 -8.33 -12.40 -11.37
CA LYS A 87 -6.96 -12.67 -10.87
C LYS A 87 -6.60 -11.94 -9.56
N ARG A 88 -7.55 -11.23 -8.95
CA ARG A 88 -7.34 -10.38 -7.77
C ARG A 88 -6.90 -11.24 -6.57
N GLN A 89 -5.80 -10.83 -5.93
CA GLN A 89 -5.28 -11.36 -4.68
C GLN A 89 -5.76 -10.54 -3.48
N MET A 90 -6.03 -9.26 -3.69
CA MET A 90 -6.64 -8.36 -2.71
C MET A 90 -7.63 -7.43 -3.40
N TRP A 91 -8.71 -7.07 -2.70
CA TRP A 91 -9.66 -6.06 -3.14
C TRP A 91 -10.14 -5.25 -1.93
N LEU A 92 -9.75 -3.98 -1.90
CA LEU A 92 -10.15 -2.98 -0.93
C LEU A 92 -11.23 -2.11 -1.56
N MET A 93 -12.39 -2.01 -0.91
CA MET A 93 -13.50 -1.16 -1.31
C MET A 93 -13.78 -0.18 -0.18
N VAL A 94 -13.86 1.10 -0.51
CA VAL A 94 -14.10 2.17 0.47
C VAL A 94 -15.16 3.11 -0.09
N GLN A 95 -16.10 3.49 0.75
CA GLN A 95 -17.13 4.47 0.42
C GLN A 95 -17.31 5.43 1.59
N GLY A 96 -17.42 6.72 1.29
CA GLY A 96 -17.69 7.71 2.33
C GLY A 96 -17.58 9.13 1.81
N ARG A 97 -17.41 10.08 2.73
CA ARG A 97 -17.34 11.51 2.44
C ARG A 97 -16.13 12.10 3.13
N VAL A 98 -15.45 13.01 2.42
CA VAL A 98 -14.46 13.87 3.06
C VAL A 98 -15.18 14.88 3.95
N LYS A 99 -14.61 15.22 5.10
CA LYS A 99 -15.19 16.22 6.03
C LYS A 99 -14.90 17.66 5.60
N ARG A 100 -13.96 17.84 4.68
CA ARG A 100 -13.57 19.13 4.11
C ARG A 100 -13.21 18.97 2.64
N ALA A 101 -13.43 20.02 1.85
CA ALA A 101 -13.05 20.04 0.45
C ALA A 101 -11.54 19.76 0.31
N THR A 102 -11.20 18.71 -0.43
CA THR A 102 -9.81 18.22 -0.54
C THR A 102 -9.39 18.22 -2.01
N PRO A 103 -8.36 18.98 -2.40
CA PRO A 103 -7.91 18.98 -3.80
C PRO A 103 -7.49 17.58 -4.26
N LEU A 104 -7.80 17.24 -5.52
CA LEU A 104 -7.49 15.92 -6.09
C LEU A 104 -6.00 15.60 -6.04
N ASP A 105 -5.14 16.61 -6.15
CA ASP A 105 -3.68 16.47 -6.13
C ASP A 105 -3.11 16.25 -4.72
N MET A 106 -3.91 16.48 -3.68
CA MET A 106 -3.48 16.33 -2.29
C MET A 106 -3.82 14.96 -1.71
N LEU A 107 -4.78 14.24 -2.30
CA LEU A 107 -5.20 12.95 -1.78
C LEU A 107 -4.41 11.81 -2.41
N GLU A 108 -3.46 11.25 -1.67
CA GLU A 108 -2.56 10.19 -2.15
C GLU A 108 -2.99 8.83 -1.60
N TYR A 109 -3.10 7.82 -2.46
CA TYR A 109 -3.22 6.41 -2.12
C TYR A 109 -1.88 5.70 -2.28
N GLY A 110 -1.54 4.79 -1.36
CA GLY A 110 -0.32 4.01 -1.46
C GLY A 110 0.10 3.35 -0.16
N SER A 111 1.40 3.12 -0.05
CA SER A 111 2.06 2.52 1.11
C SER A 111 3.15 3.45 1.65
N TRP A 112 3.17 3.64 2.96
CA TRP A 112 4.21 4.36 3.69
C TRP A 112 4.86 3.45 4.73
N TYR A 113 6.18 3.37 4.70
CA TYR A 113 6.97 2.53 5.60
C TYR A 113 7.77 3.39 6.57
N GLU A 114 7.90 2.91 7.79
CA GLU A 114 8.49 3.67 8.91
C GLU A 114 10.00 3.48 9.02
N ARG A 115 10.50 2.38 8.45
CA ARG A 115 11.92 2.01 8.40
C ARG A 115 12.34 1.64 6.97
N PRO A 116 13.65 1.76 6.66
CA PRO A 116 14.21 1.29 5.38
C PRO A 116 13.78 -0.14 5.02
N LEU A 117 13.56 -0.37 3.72
CA LEU A 117 13.29 -1.71 3.20
C LEU A 117 14.59 -2.48 2.99
N ARG A 118 14.55 -3.81 3.20
CA ARG A 118 15.64 -4.73 2.84
C ARG A 118 15.44 -5.24 1.42
N LEU A 119 15.67 -4.34 0.47
CA LEU A 119 15.53 -4.65 -0.94
C LEU A 119 16.60 -5.65 -1.38
N PRO A 120 16.30 -6.57 -2.32
CA PRO A 120 17.30 -7.40 -2.94
C PRO A 120 18.34 -6.54 -3.69
N ALA A 121 19.46 -7.17 -4.08
CA ALA A 121 20.54 -6.49 -4.80
C ALA A 121 20.00 -5.72 -6.03
N PRO A 122 20.59 -4.55 -6.38
CA PRO A 122 20.08 -3.67 -7.44
C PRO A 122 19.81 -4.37 -8.78
N LEU A 123 20.60 -5.39 -9.13
CA LEU A 123 20.44 -6.17 -10.36
C LEU A 123 19.08 -6.87 -10.47
N ILE A 124 18.51 -7.31 -9.34
CA ILE A 124 17.18 -7.94 -9.29
C ILE A 124 16.09 -6.87 -9.26
N LEU A 125 16.36 -5.77 -8.57
CA LEU A 125 15.37 -4.72 -8.32
C LEU A 125 15.10 -3.85 -9.55
N GLY A 126 16.12 -3.56 -10.37
CA GLY A 126 15.99 -2.67 -11.53
C GLY A 126 14.85 -3.05 -12.49
N PRO A 127 14.80 -4.27 -13.04
CA PRO A 127 13.72 -4.71 -13.93
C PRO A 127 12.34 -4.64 -13.27
N ALA A 128 12.25 -5.02 -11.99
CA ALA A 128 11.01 -4.97 -11.23
C ALA A 128 10.49 -3.53 -11.06
N LEU A 129 11.36 -2.57 -10.75
CA LEU A 129 10.99 -1.17 -10.61
C LEU A 129 10.61 -0.55 -11.94
N ASN A 130 11.30 -0.89 -13.02
CA ASN A 130 10.94 -0.43 -14.36
C ASN A 130 9.58 -0.97 -14.77
N TRP A 131 9.31 -2.25 -14.52
CA TRP A 131 8.00 -2.85 -14.74
C TRP A 131 6.91 -2.17 -13.89
N LEU A 132 7.17 -1.93 -12.61
CA LEU A 132 6.24 -1.26 -11.71
C LEU A 132 5.95 0.19 -12.17
N ALA A 133 7.00 0.92 -12.56
CA ALA A 133 6.88 2.28 -13.09
C ALA A 133 6.11 2.32 -14.41
N ALA A 134 6.33 1.34 -15.31
CA ALA A 134 5.59 1.22 -16.56
C ALA A 134 4.11 0.88 -16.32
N ARG A 135 3.83 -0.04 -15.40
CA ARG A 135 2.49 -0.51 -15.07
C ARG A 135 1.63 0.59 -14.44
N ILE A 136 2.19 1.32 -13.49
CA ILE A 136 1.41 2.28 -12.70
C ILE A 136 1.47 3.69 -13.30
N GLY A 137 2.36 3.91 -14.26
CA GLY A 137 2.52 5.17 -14.99
C GLY A 137 3.18 6.26 -14.16
N GLY A 138 3.50 7.38 -14.82
CA GLY A 138 4.25 8.50 -14.22
C GLY A 138 3.54 9.29 -13.11
N SER A 139 2.34 8.88 -12.67
CA SER A 139 1.63 9.53 -11.56
C SER A 139 2.04 9.03 -10.18
N LEU A 140 2.84 7.96 -10.09
CA LEU A 140 3.36 7.52 -8.80
C LEU A 140 4.60 8.29 -8.38
N SER A 141 4.64 8.63 -7.10
CA SER A 141 5.85 8.96 -6.37
C SER A 141 6.36 7.72 -5.65
N MET A 142 7.61 7.35 -5.93
CA MET A 142 8.25 6.16 -5.37
C MET A 142 9.61 6.52 -4.79
N ASN A 143 9.80 6.22 -3.51
CA ASN A 143 11.09 6.25 -2.83
C ASN A 143 11.24 4.95 -2.04
N LEU A 144 12.05 4.01 -2.52
CA LEU A 144 12.23 2.72 -1.83
C LEU A 144 13.50 2.64 -0.99
N ARG A 145 14.46 3.57 -1.20
CA ARG A 145 15.79 3.53 -0.58
C ARG A 145 16.00 4.56 0.53
N GLY A 146 15.05 5.47 0.76
CA GLY A 146 15.12 6.43 1.84
C GLY A 146 14.82 5.83 3.21
N ASP A 147 15.02 6.63 4.26
CA ASP A 147 14.72 6.26 5.65
C ASP A 147 13.24 5.97 5.90
N ARG A 148 12.38 6.59 5.10
CA ARG A 148 10.93 6.41 5.09
C ARG A 148 10.44 6.06 3.69
N PRO A 149 10.58 4.78 3.30
CA PRO A 149 10.18 4.33 1.99
C PRO A 149 8.68 4.55 1.75
N HIS A 150 8.30 4.86 0.52
CA HIS A 150 6.90 4.99 0.13
C HIS A 150 6.69 4.74 -1.36
N VAL A 151 5.48 4.30 -1.70
CA VAL A 151 4.99 4.15 -3.07
C VAL A 151 3.56 4.69 -3.08
N THR A 152 3.33 5.81 -3.74
CA THR A 152 2.09 6.58 -3.58
C THR A 152 1.70 7.24 -4.89
N GLY A 153 0.42 7.57 -5.07
CA GLY A 153 -0.03 8.40 -6.19
C GLY A 153 -1.40 9.03 -5.92
N PRO A 154 -1.83 10.00 -6.72
CA PRO A 154 -3.13 10.64 -6.55
C PRO A 154 -4.25 9.60 -6.60
N LEU A 155 -5.19 9.61 -5.65
CA LEU A 155 -6.30 8.64 -5.56
C LEU A 155 -7.06 8.55 -6.89
N CYS A 156 -7.34 9.69 -7.52
CA CYS A 156 -8.06 9.77 -8.79
C CYS A 156 -7.32 9.14 -9.98
N ALA A 157 -6.03 8.85 -9.86
CA ALA A 157 -5.24 8.11 -10.85
C ALA A 157 -4.92 6.68 -10.37
N ALA A 158 -4.77 6.45 -9.07
CA ALA A 158 -4.35 5.18 -8.49
C ALA A 158 -5.50 4.17 -8.33
N ALA A 159 -6.71 4.63 -7.98
CA ALA A 159 -7.85 3.74 -7.81
C ALA A 159 -8.23 3.08 -9.14
N GLN A 160 -8.48 1.78 -9.14
CA GLN A 160 -8.91 1.09 -10.35
C GLN A 160 -10.38 1.34 -10.66
N LEU A 161 -11.21 1.64 -9.66
CA LEU A 161 -12.57 2.15 -9.82
C LEU A 161 -12.76 3.40 -8.96
N LEU A 162 -13.39 4.43 -9.53
CA LEU A 162 -13.80 5.62 -8.79
C LEU A 162 -15.23 6.01 -9.17
N ASN A 163 -16.08 6.16 -8.17
CA ASN A 163 -17.44 6.66 -8.31
C ASN A 163 -17.62 7.87 -7.40
N VAL A 164 -18.16 8.95 -7.93
CA VAL A 164 -18.51 10.15 -7.19
C VAL A 164 -20.00 10.40 -7.40
N SER A 165 -20.77 10.22 -6.34
CA SER A 165 -22.23 10.28 -6.35
C SER A 165 -22.74 11.34 -5.38
N ARG A 166 -23.99 11.75 -5.55
CA ARG A 166 -24.67 12.57 -4.53
C ARG A 166 -25.09 11.70 -3.34
N PRO A 167 -25.28 12.29 -2.15
CA PRO A 167 -25.81 11.56 -1.00
C PRO A 167 -27.20 10.99 -1.33
N GLY A 168 -27.38 9.69 -1.08
CA GLY A 168 -28.60 8.95 -1.43
C GLY A 168 -28.60 8.30 -2.82
N GLU A 169 -27.67 8.68 -3.70
CA GLU A 169 -27.52 8.09 -5.05
C GLU A 169 -26.33 7.12 -5.14
N ALA A 170 -25.52 7.02 -4.08
CA ALA A 170 -24.33 6.19 -4.08
C ALA A 170 -24.69 4.69 -4.18
N PRO A 171 -24.07 3.93 -5.10
CA PRO A 171 -24.26 2.48 -5.20
C PRO A 171 -23.69 1.76 -3.97
N GLY A 172 -23.94 0.45 -3.84
CA GLY A 172 -23.25 -0.36 -2.84
C GLY A 172 -21.75 -0.49 -3.14
N LEU A 173 -20.97 -0.96 -2.17
CA LEU A 173 -19.50 -1.01 -2.27
C LEU A 173 -19.01 -1.86 -3.45
N ALA A 174 -19.66 -3.01 -3.69
CA ALA A 174 -19.27 -3.96 -4.73
C ALA A 174 -19.96 -3.70 -6.08
N GLU A 175 -21.12 -3.05 -6.04
CA GLU A 175 -21.98 -2.70 -7.18
C GLU A 175 -21.60 -1.38 -7.85
N ALA A 176 -20.66 -0.64 -7.26
CA ALA A 176 -20.23 0.64 -7.80
C ALA A 176 -19.61 0.48 -9.19
N GLU A 177 -20.07 1.32 -10.12
CA GLU A 177 -19.49 1.48 -11.45
C GLU A 177 -18.68 2.76 -11.54
N GLU A 178 -17.77 2.85 -12.52
CA GLU A 178 -16.95 4.03 -12.74
C GLU A 178 -17.80 5.24 -13.16
N ASP A 179 -17.82 6.28 -12.32
CA ASP A 179 -18.44 7.56 -12.65
C ASP A 179 -17.73 8.70 -11.93
N THR A 180 -17.09 9.56 -12.69
CA THR A 180 -16.38 10.73 -12.17
C THR A 180 -16.90 12.05 -12.71
N ARG A 181 -18.10 12.07 -13.31
CA ARG A 181 -18.70 13.27 -13.90
C ARG A 181 -18.81 14.42 -12.91
N LEU A 182 -19.11 14.12 -11.64
CA LEU A 182 -19.20 15.12 -10.55
C LEU A 182 -17.86 15.76 -10.14
N LEU A 183 -16.72 15.32 -10.70
CA LEU A 183 -15.42 15.97 -10.51
C LEU A 183 -15.18 17.11 -11.51
N PHE A 184 -16.07 17.28 -12.49
CA PHE A 184 -15.95 18.24 -13.58
C PHE A 184 -17.01 19.34 -13.48
N GLY A 185 -16.67 20.54 -13.97
CA GLY A 185 -17.65 21.61 -14.11
C GLY A 185 -18.64 21.29 -15.23
N GLY A 186 -19.89 21.77 -15.13
CA GLY A 186 -20.96 21.45 -16.10
C GLY A 186 -20.69 21.87 -17.56
N GLY A 187 -19.69 22.74 -17.80
CA GLY A 187 -19.25 23.12 -19.14
C GLY A 187 -18.26 22.14 -19.78
N GLU A 188 -17.71 21.19 -19.04
CA GLU A 188 -16.67 20.28 -19.51
C GLU A 188 -17.28 19.02 -20.17
N PRO A 189 -16.72 18.50 -21.27
CA PRO A 189 -17.20 17.28 -21.90
C PRO A 189 -17.30 16.08 -20.94
N GLN A 190 -16.34 15.97 -20.01
CA GLN A 190 -16.25 14.91 -19.01
C GLN A 190 -17.36 14.99 -17.96
N ALA A 191 -18.10 16.10 -17.85
CA ALA A 191 -19.27 16.18 -17.01
C ALA A 191 -20.51 15.54 -17.65
N ARG A 192 -20.50 15.31 -18.98
CA ARG A 192 -21.65 14.79 -19.73
C ARG A 192 -21.59 13.28 -19.88
N GLU A 193 -20.41 12.73 -20.07
CA GLU A 193 -20.18 11.30 -20.34
C GLU A 193 -19.17 10.73 -19.35
N ALA A 194 -19.51 9.58 -18.76
CA ALA A 194 -18.61 8.88 -17.84
C ALA A 194 -17.40 8.33 -18.61
N MET A 195 -16.21 8.53 -18.06
CA MET A 195 -14.99 7.91 -18.59
C MET A 195 -14.90 6.46 -18.10
N SER A 196 -14.43 5.55 -18.95
CA SER A 196 -13.96 4.25 -18.47
C SER A 196 -12.81 4.42 -17.46
N SER A 197 -12.61 3.42 -16.60
CA SER A 197 -11.56 3.49 -15.56
C SER A 197 -10.17 3.71 -16.15
N ALA A 198 -9.84 3.04 -17.27
CA ALA A 198 -8.56 3.23 -17.95
C ALA A 198 -8.40 4.67 -18.48
N LYS A 199 -9.45 5.22 -19.12
CA LYS A 199 -9.46 6.60 -19.63
C LYS A 199 -9.35 7.62 -18.49
N ARG A 200 -10.06 7.42 -17.38
CA ARG A 200 -9.93 8.25 -16.17
C ARG A 200 -8.50 8.23 -15.64
N ARG A 201 -7.93 7.04 -15.40
CA ARG A 201 -6.57 6.91 -14.83
C ARG A 201 -5.53 7.60 -15.73
N ALA A 202 -5.64 7.43 -17.04
CA ALA A 202 -4.79 8.12 -18.01
C ALA A 202 -4.97 9.65 -17.95
N PHE A 203 -6.22 10.14 -17.90
CA PHE A 203 -6.54 11.57 -17.80
C PHE A 203 -5.96 12.18 -16.53
N PHE A 204 -6.26 11.61 -15.35
CA PHE A 204 -5.79 12.13 -14.07
C PHE A 204 -4.33 11.84 -13.76
N ARG A 205 -3.59 11.15 -14.64
CA ARG A 205 -2.13 11.02 -14.53
C ARG A 205 -1.42 12.38 -14.59
N HIS A 206 -1.98 13.32 -15.35
CA HIS A 206 -1.41 14.65 -15.55
C HIS A 206 -1.88 15.64 -14.48
N ALA A 207 -0.94 16.36 -13.85
CA ALA A 207 -1.26 17.34 -12.80
C ALA A 207 -2.20 18.46 -13.26
N ALA A 208 -2.06 18.93 -14.51
CA ALA A 208 -2.94 19.93 -15.09
C ALA A 208 -4.42 19.50 -15.09
N ASN A 209 -4.70 18.22 -15.25
CA ASN A 209 -6.06 17.68 -15.25
C ASN A 209 -6.66 17.53 -13.84
N ARG A 210 -5.82 17.57 -12.81
CA ARG A 210 -6.22 17.56 -11.38
C ARG A 210 -6.32 18.97 -10.80
N ALA A 211 -5.60 19.93 -11.37
CA ALA A 211 -5.53 21.30 -10.88
C ALA A 211 -6.92 21.94 -10.79
N GLY A 212 -7.20 22.61 -9.67
CA GLY A 212 -8.48 23.27 -9.42
C GLY A 212 -9.65 22.33 -9.08
N ARG A 213 -9.47 21.00 -9.13
CA ARG A 213 -10.52 20.04 -8.81
C ARG A 213 -10.44 19.58 -7.37
N VAL A 214 -11.60 19.29 -6.79
CA VAL A 214 -11.72 18.89 -5.38
C VAL A 214 -12.65 17.69 -5.21
N PHE A 215 -12.32 16.86 -4.23
CA PHE A 215 -13.30 15.99 -3.58
C PHE A 215 -14.14 16.87 -2.65
N SER A 216 -15.42 17.03 -2.97
CA SER A 216 -16.37 17.83 -2.19
C SER A 216 -16.88 17.04 -0.97
N PRO A 217 -17.09 17.68 0.21
CA PRO A 217 -17.77 17.05 1.34
C PRO A 217 -19.25 16.73 1.05
N ASP A 218 -19.83 17.36 0.02
CA ASP A 218 -21.21 17.15 -0.39
C ASP A 218 -21.38 15.91 -1.28
N HIS A 219 -20.30 15.23 -1.66
CA HIS A 219 -20.35 14.03 -2.50
C HIS A 219 -19.92 12.79 -1.72
N VAL A 220 -20.54 11.65 -2.05
CA VAL A 220 -20.12 10.33 -1.63
C VAL A 220 -19.11 9.79 -2.64
N ILE A 221 -17.92 9.45 -2.15
CA ILE A 221 -16.82 8.91 -2.94
C ILE A 221 -16.78 7.42 -2.66
N THR A 222 -16.90 6.60 -3.71
CA THR A 222 -16.60 5.17 -3.66
C THR A 222 -15.36 4.91 -4.49
N PHE A 223 -14.36 4.27 -3.91
CA PHE A 223 -13.21 3.83 -4.67
C PHE A 223 -12.89 2.38 -4.36
N GLN A 224 -12.38 1.70 -5.36
CA GLN A 224 -11.91 0.34 -5.21
C GLN A 224 -10.47 0.24 -5.68
N VAL A 225 -9.67 -0.46 -4.87
CA VAL A 225 -8.31 -0.83 -5.21
C VAL A 225 -8.19 -2.34 -5.17
N TRP A 226 -7.54 -2.91 -6.18
CA TRP A 226 -7.18 -4.33 -6.14
C TRP A 226 -5.75 -4.55 -6.58
N ASP A 227 -5.18 -5.65 -6.09
CA ASP A 227 -3.84 -6.12 -6.45
C ASP A 227 -3.93 -7.57 -6.89
N HIS A 228 -3.17 -7.90 -7.93
CA HIS A 228 -3.04 -9.23 -8.52
C HIS A 228 -1.65 -9.85 -8.32
N SER A 229 -0.67 -9.06 -7.87
CA SER A 229 0.75 -9.40 -7.78
C SER A 229 1.15 -9.80 -6.36
N TYR A 230 0.45 -9.28 -5.35
CA TYR A 230 0.75 -9.53 -3.95
C TYR A 230 -0.15 -10.62 -3.34
N HIS A 231 0.44 -11.79 -3.11
CA HIS A 231 -0.22 -12.89 -2.40
C HIS A 231 -0.16 -12.65 -0.89
N HIS A 232 -1.24 -12.09 -0.34
CA HIS A 232 -1.29 -11.74 1.09
C HIS A 232 -1.22 -12.99 1.98
N HIS A 233 -1.83 -14.10 1.57
CA HIS A 233 -1.81 -15.35 2.34
C HIS A 233 -0.42 -15.99 2.48
N SER A 234 0.43 -15.92 1.45
CA SER A 234 1.81 -16.41 1.55
C SER A 234 2.79 -15.28 1.94
N PHE A 235 2.34 -14.03 1.87
CA PHE A 235 3.13 -12.82 2.06
C PHE A 235 4.31 -12.74 1.07
N GLN A 236 3.99 -12.95 -0.21
CA GLN A 236 4.93 -12.95 -1.32
C GLN A 236 4.43 -12.03 -2.43
N MET A 237 5.34 -11.32 -3.08
CA MET A 237 5.04 -10.48 -4.25
C MET A 237 5.63 -11.11 -5.50
N HIS A 238 4.79 -11.41 -6.48
CA HIS A 238 5.17 -12.00 -7.75
C HIS A 238 5.42 -10.88 -8.76
N LEU A 239 6.66 -10.78 -9.21
CA LEU A 239 7.12 -9.75 -10.13
C LEU A 239 7.51 -10.40 -11.46
N PRO A 240 7.00 -9.91 -12.59
CA PRO A 240 7.45 -10.36 -13.90
C PRO A 240 8.96 -10.12 -14.11
N PRO A 241 9.65 -10.97 -14.90
CA PRO A 241 9.10 -12.14 -15.58
C PRO A 241 8.95 -13.39 -14.69
N CYS A 242 9.71 -13.56 -13.58
CA CYS A 242 9.71 -14.79 -12.76
C CYS A 242 10.23 -14.58 -11.31
N PHE A 243 10.21 -13.36 -10.77
CA PHE A 243 10.77 -13.11 -9.44
C PHE A 243 9.68 -13.21 -8.37
N VAL A 244 10.01 -13.85 -7.24
CA VAL A 244 9.16 -13.89 -6.06
C VAL A 244 9.91 -13.22 -4.91
N LEU A 245 9.39 -12.08 -4.44
CA LEU A 245 9.94 -11.41 -3.27
C LEU A 245 9.26 -11.93 -2.00
N ASP A 246 10.08 -12.34 -1.04
CA ASP A 246 9.63 -12.68 0.31
C ASP A 246 9.43 -11.38 1.10
N MET A 247 8.18 -10.92 1.15
CA MET A 247 7.86 -9.59 1.68
C MET A 247 8.09 -9.48 3.19
N VAL A 248 8.15 -10.61 3.90
CA VAL A 248 8.54 -10.63 5.31
C VAL A 248 9.97 -10.12 5.49
N LYS A 249 10.88 -10.52 4.58
CA LYS A 249 12.27 -10.09 4.59
C LYS A 249 12.40 -8.68 4.02
N THR A 250 11.74 -8.41 2.89
CA THR A 250 11.82 -7.12 2.19
C THR A 250 11.32 -5.97 3.05
N LEU A 251 10.23 -6.16 3.79
CA LEU A 251 9.67 -5.13 4.68
C LEU A 251 10.36 -5.07 6.05
N ASP A 252 11.36 -5.92 6.32
CA ASP A 252 11.99 -6.07 7.63
C ASP A 252 10.98 -6.26 8.77
N ALA A 253 10.02 -7.17 8.56
CA ALA A 253 8.91 -7.42 9.49
C ALA A 253 7.99 -6.22 9.79
N GLN A 254 7.99 -5.18 8.94
CA GLN A 254 6.94 -4.15 8.92
C GLN A 254 5.69 -4.68 8.19
N PRO A 255 4.48 -4.23 8.55
CA PRO A 255 3.26 -4.61 7.84
C PRO A 255 3.23 -4.03 6.42
N VAL A 256 2.42 -4.63 5.54
CA VAL A 256 2.00 -3.92 4.32
C VAL A 256 1.08 -2.79 4.73
N ASP A 257 1.34 -1.59 4.23
CA ASP A 257 0.57 -0.40 4.49
C ASP A 257 -0.37 -0.15 3.29
N LEU A 258 -1.69 -0.11 3.54
CA LEU A 258 -2.70 0.30 2.57
C LEU A 258 -3.34 1.57 3.09
N SER A 259 -2.94 2.71 2.53
CA SER A 259 -3.25 4.00 3.13
C SER A 259 -3.73 5.04 2.13
N LEU A 260 -4.49 5.98 2.65
CA LEU A 260 -4.99 7.16 1.99
C LEU A 260 -4.67 8.38 2.85
N ARG A 261 -3.89 9.31 2.30
CA ARG A 261 -3.31 10.44 3.05
C ARG A 261 -3.55 11.76 2.35
N ASP A 262 -3.88 12.79 3.12
CA ASP A 262 -3.79 14.18 2.66
C ASP A 262 -2.32 14.60 2.71
N LYS A 263 -1.67 14.71 1.55
CA LYS A 263 -0.27 15.11 1.38
C LYS A 263 0.04 16.44 2.05
N ARG A 264 -0.90 17.40 2.03
CA ARG A 264 -0.68 18.76 2.52
C ARG A 264 -0.55 18.81 4.04
N THR A 265 -1.46 18.13 4.73
CA THR A 265 -1.54 18.14 6.20
C THR A 265 -0.81 16.97 6.83
N GLY A 266 -0.60 15.90 6.06
CA GLY A 266 -0.05 14.64 6.52
C GLY A 266 -1.06 13.77 7.29
N GLU A 267 -2.32 14.19 7.39
CA GLU A 267 -3.40 13.49 8.05
C GLU A 267 -3.89 12.29 7.23
N TRP A 268 -4.40 11.26 7.92
CA TRP A 268 -4.85 10.02 7.28
C TRP A 268 -6.37 10.01 7.11
N LEU A 269 -6.83 9.71 5.91
CA LEU A 269 -8.23 9.32 5.70
C LEU A 269 -8.43 7.86 6.08
N LEU A 270 -7.47 7.02 5.71
CA LEU A 270 -7.48 5.58 5.98
C LEU A 270 -6.03 5.11 6.10
N ARG A 271 -5.74 4.24 7.06
CA ARG A 271 -4.45 3.53 7.14
C ARG A 271 -4.68 2.13 7.68
N LEU A 272 -4.49 1.14 6.82
CA LEU A 272 -4.61 -0.27 7.17
C LEU A 272 -3.22 -0.90 7.20
N ALA A 273 -2.85 -1.47 8.33
CA ALA A 273 -1.66 -2.29 8.48
C ALA A 273 -2.03 -3.77 8.34
N VAL A 274 -1.56 -4.41 7.27
CA VAL A 274 -1.76 -5.84 7.02
C VAL A 274 -0.53 -6.61 7.50
N TRP A 275 -0.72 -7.32 8.60
CA TRP A 275 0.28 -8.16 9.24
C TRP A 275 0.13 -9.61 8.80
N HIS A 276 1.26 -10.33 8.82
CA HIS A 276 1.28 -11.75 8.51
C HIS A 276 1.99 -12.55 9.60
N ARG A 277 1.47 -13.74 9.91
CA ARG A 277 1.99 -14.61 10.98
C ARG A 277 3.46 -14.99 10.80
N ARG A 278 3.93 -15.12 9.55
CA ARG A 278 5.36 -15.36 9.22
C ARG A 278 6.31 -14.27 9.74
N MET A 279 5.82 -13.10 10.14
CA MET A 279 6.64 -12.04 10.74
C MET A 279 7.01 -12.30 12.21
N LEU A 280 6.22 -13.11 12.94
CA LEU A 280 6.38 -13.33 14.38
C LEU A 280 7.82 -13.72 14.81
N PRO A 281 8.53 -14.62 14.09
CA PRO A 281 9.91 -14.96 14.47
C PRO A 281 10.87 -13.77 14.34
N LEU A 282 10.73 -12.92 13.33
CA LEU A 282 11.57 -11.73 13.16
C LEU A 282 11.27 -10.69 14.24
N LEU A 283 9.98 -10.42 14.50
CA LEU A 283 9.55 -9.52 15.57
C LEU A 283 10.05 -9.98 16.94
N ALA A 284 10.05 -11.29 17.22
CA ALA A 284 10.60 -11.84 18.45
C ALA A 284 12.12 -11.60 18.56
N ARG A 285 12.87 -11.78 17.47
CA ARG A 285 14.31 -11.50 17.42
C ARG A 285 14.62 -10.02 17.66
N GLU A 286 13.86 -9.12 17.05
CA GLU A 286 13.99 -7.66 17.23
C GLU A 286 13.72 -7.26 18.69
N ARG A 287 12.62 -7.74 19.29
CA ARG A 287 12.30 -7.52 20.70
C ARG A 287 13.40 -8.03 21.62
N ALA A 288 13.95 -9.22 21.36
CA ALA A 288 15.05 -9.78 22.15
C ALA A 288 16.33 -8.93 22.01
N ALA A 289 16.65 -8.45 20.80
CA ALA A 289 17.80 -7.57 20.56
C ALA A 289 17.64 -6.22 21.26
N ALA A 290 16.44 -5.61 21.21
CA ALA A 290 16.14 -4.37 21.90
C ALA A 290 16.33 -4.51 23.42
N ARG A 291 15.79 -5.58 24.02
CA ARG A 291 15.98 -5.88 25.45
C ARG A 291 17.45 -6.05 25.83
N ARG A 292 18.27 -6.68 24.98
CA ARG A 292 19.72 -6.80 25.20
C ARG A 292 20.42 -5.43 25.18
N ARG A 293 20.09 -4.56 24.23
CA ARG A 293 20.64 -3.20 24.15
C ARG A 293 20.26 -2.36 25.36
N GLU A 294 19.01 -2.44 25.80
CA GLU A 294 18.54 -1.74 27.00
C GLU A 294 19.25 -2.22 28.27
N ARG A 295 19.42 -3.54 28.43
CA ARG A 295 20.20 -4.11 29.54
C ARG A 295 21.66 -3.67 29.51
N ALA A 296 22.29 -3.66 28.33
CA ALA A 296 23.67 -3.19 28.17
C ALA A 296 23.82 -1.71 28.55
N ARG A 297 22.86 -0.85 28.18
CA ARG A 297 22.84 0.56 28.59
C ARG A 297 22.72 0.72 30.10
N ARG A 298 21.77 0.02 30.74
CA ARG A 298 21.61 0.06 32.21
C ARG A 298 22.81 -0.52 32.98
N GLY A 299 23.43 -1.56 32.44
CA GLY A 299 24.61 -2.20 33.04
C GLY A 299 25.86 -1.33 32.96
N GLY A 300 26.04 -0.56 31.88
CA GLY A 300 27.17 0.36 31.72
C GLY A 300 27.15 1.53 32.71
N ASP A 301 25.96 2.05 33.04
CA ASP A 301 25.81 3.16 33.99
C ASP A 301 26.02 2.72 35.44
N GLY A 302 25.60 1.49 35.79
CA GLY A 302 25.77 0.93 37.13
C GLY A 302 27.23 0.62 37.50
N ALA A 303 28.08 0.29 36.53
CA ALA A 303 29.49 -0.03 36.77
C ALA A 303 30.36 1.21 37.07
N ARG A 304 30.02 2.39 36.53
CA ARG A 304 30.77 3.63 36.77
C ARG A 304 30.42 4.33 38.09
N GLY A 305 29.22 4.11 38.63
CA GLY A 305 28.75 4.74 39.86
C GLY A 305 29.32 4.16 41.17
N ARG A 306 30.02 3.01 41.14
CA ARG A 306 30.48 2.33 42.35
C ARG A 306 31.97 2.50 42.67
N ALA A 307 32.72 3.23 41.84
CA ALA A 307 34.15 3.49 42.05
C ALA A 307 34.45 4.83 42.76
N GLY A 308 33.43 5.60 43.18
CA GLY A 308 33.60 6.99 43.66
C GLY A 308 33.44 7.25 45.17
N HIS A 309 33.31 6.23 46.02
CA HIS A 309 33.11 6.45 47.46
C HIS A 309 33.78 5.38 48.34
N GLY A 310 35.09 5.20 48.15
CA GLY A 310 36.01 4.82 49.22
C GLY A 310 37.09 5.90 49.23
N GLY A 311 37.08 6.87 50.13
CA GLY A 311 37.13 6.59 51.56
C GLY A 311 38.56 6.15 51.87
N SER A 312 39.44 7.14 51.92
CA SER A 312 40.84 7.09 52.35
C SER A 312 41.00 6.29 53.65
N ASP A 313 41.82 5.25 53.61
CA ASP A 313 42.75 4.79 54.65
C ASP A 313 43.62 3.74 53.95
N GLY A 314 44.87 4.02 53.55
CA GLY A 314 46.01 4.18 54.44
C GLY A 314 46.71 2.82 54.64
N GLY A 315 47.72 2.50 53.81
CA GLY A 315 48.50 1.26 53.97
C GLY A 315 49.50 1.02 52.84
N GLY A 316 50.79 1.18 53.12
CA GLY A 316 51.86 1.22 52.12
C GLY A 316 52.42 -0.13 51.65
N GLY A 317 53.37 -0.03 50.71
CA GLY A 317 54.30 -1.09 50.27
C GLY A 317 53.86 -1.78 48.97
N GLY A 318 54.65 -1.91 47.90
CA GLY A 318 56.07 -1.69 47.65
C GLY A 318 56.51 -2.66 46.54
N GLY A 319 57.21 -2.16 45.51
CA GLY A 319 57.86 -2.95 44.44
C GLY A 319 56.92 -3.43 43.32
N GLY A 320 57.27 -3.45 42.04
CA GLY A 320 58.54 -3.22 41.34
C GLY A 320 58.44 -3.91 39.96
N GLY A 321 58.99 -3.28 38.92
CA GLY A 321 59.17 -3.84 37.56
C GLY A 321 57.94 -3.63 36.65
N GLY A 322 58.04 -3.16 35.41
CA GLY A 322 59.18 -3.06 34.49
C GLY A 322 58.72 -3.59 33.13
N GLY A 323 58.79 -2.77 32.08
CA GLY A 323 58.44 -3.09 30.69
C GLY A 323 57.19 -2.32 30.24
N GLY A 324 57.26 -1.31 29.37
CA GLY A 324 58.11 -1.17 28.19
C GLY A 324 57.31 -1.60 26.97
N GLY A 325 56.42 -0.72 26.49
CA GLY A 325 55.59 -0.96 25.31
C GLY A 325 55.19 0.39 24.71
N VAL A 326 55.90 0.74 23.64
CA VAL A 326 55.85 2.01 22.91
C VAL A 326 54.49 2.22 22.26
N SER A 327 53.97 3.42 22.44
CA SER A 327 52.83 4.03 21.78
C SER A 327 53.15 4.41 20.32
N ASP A 328 52.23 4.14 19.41
CA ASP A 328 52.02 4.98 18.22
C ASP A 328 50.55 4.90 17.79
N ASP A 329 49.76 5.83 18.33
CA ASP A 329 48.46 6.23 17.80
C ASP A 329 48.71 7.35 16.78
N SER A 330 48.44 7.08 15.51
CA SER A 330 48.22 8.12 14.51
C SER A 330 46.81 7.99 13.96
N ALA A 331 45.96 8.91 14.44
CA ALA A 331 44.65 9.18 13.91
C ALA A 331 44.77 9.78 12.51
N ALA A 332 44.17 9.13 11.52
CA ALA A 332 43.87 9.74 10.23
C ALA A 332 42.35 9.85 10.12
N GLU A 333 41.86 11.08 10.18
CA GLU A 333 40.53 11.47 9.77
C GLU A 333 40.36 11.16 8.27
N GLU A 334 39.50 10.20 7.94
CA GLU A 334 39.10 9.95 6.56
C GLU A 334 37.89 10.83 6.24
N ALA A 335 38.17 11.97 5.61
CA ALA A 335 37.18 12.86 5.04
C ALA A 335 36.45 12.16 3.88
N CYS A 336 35.11 12.11 3.93
CA CYS A 336 34.28 11.77 2.79
C CYS A 336 34.46 12.79 1.67
N SER A 337 35.36 12.48 0.74
CA SER A 337 35.48 13.13 -0.56
C SER A 337 34.35 12.65 -1.47
N HIS A 338 33.42 13.57 -1.79
CA HIS A 338 32.51 13.45 -2.92
C HIS A 338 33.34 13.52 -4.20
N SER A 339 33.47 12.40 -4.92
CA SER A 339 33.94 12.39 -6.29
C SER A 339 32.78 12.33 -7.27
N ASP A 340 32.82 13.27 -8.21
CA ASP A 340 31.90 13.48 -9.32
C ASP A 340 31.79 12.23 -10.21
N LEU A 341 30.55 11.74 -10.36
CA LEU A 341 30.17 10.83 -11.44
C LEU A 341 29.84 11.65 -12.70
N SER A 342 30.89 12.00 -13.45
CA SER A 342 30.78 12.47 -14.83
C SER A 342 31.63 11.60 -15.74
N SER A 343 31.08 10.49 -16.22
CA SER A 343 31.56 9.82 -17.43
C SER A 343 30.38 9.30 -18.25
N GLY A 344 30.22 9.88 -19.43
CA GLY A 344 29.10 9.69 -20.36
C GLY A 344 29.07 8.36 -21.11
N ALA A 345 29.28 7.24 -20.41
CA ALA A 345 29.23 5.89 -21.01
C ALA A 345 27.90 5.15 -20.77
N GLY A 346 26.86 5.83 -20.27
CA GLY A 346 25.58 5.23 -19.88
C GLY A 346 24.38 5.52 -20.81
N LEU A 347 24.54 6.32 -21.87
CA LEU A 347 23.40 6.82 -22.64
C LEU A 347 22.90 5.87 -23.73
N GLU A 348 23.75 4.99 -24.27
CA GLU A 348 23.32 4.03 -25.30
C GLU A 348 22.47 2.90 -24.71
N GLY A 349 22.81 2.40 -23.51
CA GLY A 349 22.00 1.41 -22.79
C GLY A 349 20.66 1.96 -22.26
N LEU A 350 20.56 3.27 -22.08
CA LEU A 350 19.34 3.94 -21.61
C LEU A 350 18.27 4.02 -22.72
N SER A 351 18.69 4.26 -23.97
CA SER A 351 17.81 4.21 -25.14
C SER A 351 17.20 2.82 -25.34
N GLU A 352 18.02 1.77 -25.24
CA GLU A 352 17.58 0.39 -25.41
C GLU A 352 16.71 -0.09 -24.23
N ALA A 353 17.02 0.33 -23.01
CA ALA A 353 16.20 0.11 -21.83
C ALA A 353 14.85 0.86 -21.91
N MET A 354 14.82 2.07 -22.48
CA MET A 354 13.57 2.83 -22.68
C MET A 354 12.70 2.22 -23.80
N ALA A 355 13.31 1.73 -24.89
CA ALA A 355 12.60 0.99 -25.92
C ALA A 355 12.05 -0.35 -25.40
N SER A 356 12.77 -1.02 -24.48
CA SER A 356 12.29 -2.20 -23.77
C SER A 356 11.14 -1.86 -22.81
N ALA A 357 11.23 -0.77 -22.06
CA ALA A 357 10.17 -0.29 -21.17
C ALA A 357 8.89 0.05 -21.93
N ALA A 358 8.98 0.64 -23.14
CA ALA A 358 7.83 0.89 -24.00
C ALA A 358 7.13 -0.40 -24.48
N ARG A 359 7.90 -1.45 -24.79
CA ARG A 359 7.37 -2.78 -25.14
C ARG A 359 6.73 -3.50 -23.95
N VAL A 360 7.32 -3.38 -22.76
CA VAL A 360 6.72 -3.94 -21.53
C VAL A 360 5.44 -3.18 -21.15
N ALA A 361 5.39 -1.87 -21.38
CA ALA A 361 4.21 -1.06 -21.13
C ALA A 361 3.02 -1.44 -22.05
N SER A 362 3.26 -1.78 -23.33
CA SER A 362 2.19 -2.23 -24.23
C SER A 362 1.58 -3.57 -23.78
N TYR A 363 2.41 -4.54 -23.37
CA TYR A 363 1.91 -5.81 -22.81
C TYR A 363 1.15 -5.64 -21.49
N ALA A 364 1.51 -4.65 -20.67
CA ALA A 364 0.82 -4.37 -19.42
C ALA A 364 -0.57 -3.74 -19.63
N ILE A 365 -0.75 -2.96 -20.71
CA ILE A 365 -2.03 -2.36 -21.11
C ILE A 365 -2.97 -3.43 -21.70
N ASP A 366 -2.46 -4.34 -22.52
CA ASP A 366 -3.26 -5.43 -23.12
C ASP A 366 -3.85 -6.39 -22.07
N LEU A 367 -3.14 -6.62 -20.96
CA LEU A 367 -3.63 -7.41 -19.83
C LEU A 367 -4.77 -6.74 -19.04
N GLU A 368 -4.91 -5.40 -19.10
CA GLU A 368 -6.04 -4.69 -18.49
C GLU A 368 -7.22 -4.55 -19.45
N GLY A 369 -6.97 -4.50 -20.76
CA GLY A 369 -8.02 -4.46 -21.79
C GLY A 369 -8.73 -5.80 -22.01
N SER A 370 -8.06 -6.93 -21.79
CA SER A 370 -8.64 -8.25 -22.07
C SER A 370 -9.61 -8.77 -20.99
N GLU A 371 -9.71 -8.13 -19.82
CA GLU A 371 -10.63 -8.54 -18.74
C GLU A 371 -11.95 -7.73 -18.71
N LEU A 372 -12.09 -6.72 -19.56
CA LEU A 372 -13.36 -6.03 -19.83
C LEU A 372 -14.06 -6.59 -21.07
N GLY A 373 -13.93 -7.90 -21.32
CA GLY A 373 -14.76 -8.58 -22.31
C GLY A 373 -16.23 -8.34 -21.97
N GLU A 374 -16.83 -7.39 -22.67
CA GLU A 374 -18.26 -7.14 -22.72
C GLU A 374 -18.92 -8.44 -23.18
N ASP A 375 -19.46 -9.19 -22.22
CA ASP A 375 -20.45 -10.23 -22.48
C ASP A 375 -21.78 -9.53 -22.80
N SER A 376 -21.82 -8.82 -23.92
CA SER A 376 -23.06 -8.40 -24.54
C SER A 376 -23.65 -9.63 -25.22
N GLY A 377 -24.41 -10.42 -24.46
CA GLY A 377 -25.28 -11.45 -25.00
C GLY A 377 -26.30 -10.80 -25.93
N ASP A 378 -25.96 -10.71 -27.21
CA ASP A 378 -26.89 -10.44 -28.29
C ASP A 378 -27.72 -11.72 -28.50
N GLU A 379 -28.87 -11.79 -27.83
CA GLU A 379 -29.92 -12.76 -28.12
C GLU A 379 -30.43 -12.51 -29.54
N GLY A 380 -29.82 -13.21 -30.50
CA GLY A 380 -30.27 -13.28 -31.88
C GLY A 380 -31.72 -13.78 -31.94
N ALA A 381 -32.64 -12.84 -32.16
CA ALA A 381 -34.01 -13.12 -32.55
C ALA A 381 -34.01 -13.89 -33.89
N ALA A 382 -34.26 -15.19 -33.82
CA ALA A 382 -34.47 -16.04 -34.99
C ALA A 382 -35.71 -15.55 -35.76
N GLY A 383 -35.47 -14.92 -36.91
CA GLY A 383 -36.48 -14.54 -37.87
C GLY A 383 -37.18 -15.75 -38.47
N GLY A 384 -38.50 -15.83 -38.27
CA GLY A 384 -39.38 -16.74 -38.98
C GLY A 384 -39.57 -16.28 -40.43
N GLY A 385 -38.95 -17.00 -41.36
CA GLY A 385 -39.18 -16.88 -42.80
C GLY A 385 -39.83 -18.14 -43.35
N GLY A 386 -41.15 -18.29 -43.15
CA GLY A 386 -41.96 -19.35 -43.74
C GLY A 386 -42.63 -18.88 -45.03
N GLY A 387 -42.03 -19.19 -46.16
CA GLY A 387 -42.68 -19.09 -47.48
C GLY A 387 -43.52 -20.35 -47.76
N GLY A 388 -44.71 -20.16 -48.34
CA GLY A 388 -45.54 -21.27 -48.80
C GLY A 388 -46.78 -20.74 -49.54
N GLY A 389 -46.69 -20.70 -50.87
CA GLY A 389 -47.79 -20.31 -51.75
C GLY A 389 -48.91 -21.35 -51.83
N GLY A 390 -50.06 -20.93 -52.35
CA GLY A 390 -51.17 -21.82 -52.68
C GLY A 390 -52.35 -21.04 -53.26
N ALA A 391 -52.60 -21.24 -54.55
CA ALA A 391 -53.61 -20.57 -55.35
C ALA A 391 -55.05 -21.07 -55.08
N ALA A 392 -56.02 -20.14 -55.16
CA ALA A 392 -57.41 -20.19 -55.71
C ALA A 392 -58.35 -21.37 -55.30
N PRO A 393 -59.67 -21.37 -55.63
CA PRO A 393 -60.50 -20.36 -56.32
C PRO A 393 -61.88 -20.06 -55.67
N ARG A 394 -62.55 -19.09 -56.32
CA ARG A 394 -63.99 -18.74 -56.35
C ARG A 394 -64.53 -17.77 -55.30
#